data_AF-A0A9P1EMQ7-F1
#
_entry.id   AF-A0A9P1EMQ7-F1
#
_cell.length_a   1.000
_cell.length_b   1.000
_cell.length_c   1.000
_cell.angle_alpha   90.00
_cell.angle_beta   90.00
_cell.angle_gamma   90.00
#
_symmetry.space_group_name_H-M   'P 1'
#
loop_
_entity.id
_entity.type
_entity.pdbx_description
1 polymer ?
#
loop_
_entity_poly.entity_id
_entity_poly.type
_entity_poly.pdbx_seq_one_letter_code
_entity_poly.pdbx_strand_id
1 'polypeptide(L)'
;MASGVLVLKTKESISRCLLPFTILLIHYFLSTISKSVNSGMVSFAPALPPLPPTSNTITRHSIPTGSIHCKVDTNTSLRRDSFCRRDLFHCIGATISLELLGRSSSLIEVASAADLIQRRQRSEFQSSVKDILSTALKENQDLIPSLLTLALNDAMTYDKASKSGGPNGSIRFSSEMSRPENKGLVSAMNMLEEAKKDIDVMSKGGPISYADLIQYGAQSAVKKTCLDAAIRKCGGNAEKGTLLYSVYGSNAQWGQFDKQFGRSDSVHADPEGRIPQWETASVQEMKDKFKAIGYGPRQLAVMSAFLGPDQAATEARLATDPDVLPWVIKYQRSRETVSQTDYEVDLIAVLTRLSTLGQQINYEAYTYPVQKIDVTKLKL
;
A
#
# COMPACT_ATOMS: atom_id res chain seq x y z
N MET A 1 -60.98 15.07 -37.31
CA MET A 1 -61.50 15.79 -36.13
C MET A 1 -60.61 15.38 -34.96
N ALA A 2 -59.53 16.13 -34.69
CA ALA A 2 -59.44 17.22 -33.68
C ALA A 2 -59.57 16.65 -32.25
N SER A 3 -58.62 16.78 -31.32
CA SER A 3 -57.59 17.81 -31.04
C SER A 3 -56.38 17.14 -30.34
N GLY A 4 -55.11 17.52 -30.55
CA GLY A 4 -54.43 18.71 -29.99
C GLY A 4 -54.24 18.55 -28.47
N VAL A 5 -53.04 18.37 -27.90
CA VAL A 5 -52.06 19.44 -27.61
C VAL A 5 -50.65 18.85 -27.38
N LEU A 6 -49.67 19.63 -27.82
CA LEU A 6 -48.22 19.45 -27.84
C LEU A 6 -47.59 20.21 -26.65
N VAL A 7 -46.33 19.89 -26.30
CA VAL A 7 -45.26 20.84 -25.83
C VAL A 7 -44.76 20.77 -24.37
N LEU A 8 -43.47 20.37 -24.30
CA LEU A 8 -42.33 20.79 -23.45
C LEU A 8 -42.14 20.34 -21.99
N LYS A 9 -41.14 19.45 -21.86
CA LYS A 9 -40.15 19.37 -20.78
C LYS A 9 -39.37 20.68 -20.65
N THR A 10 -39.26 21.21 -19.44
CA THR A 10 -38.20 22.15 -19.02
C THR A 10 -37.38 21.57 -17.87
N LYS A 11 -36.09 21.83 -17.96
CA LYS A 11 -34.96 21.47 -17.11
C LYS A 11 -34.87 22.53 -16.01
N GLU A 12 -34.80 22.15 -14.73
CA GLU A 12 -34.35 23.06 -13.67
C GLU A 12 -33.35 22.37 -12.74
N SER A 13 -32.09 22.79 -12.92
CA SER A 13 -31.01 23.00 -11.96
C SER A 13 -31.04 22.26 -10.61
N ILE A 14 -30.21 21.23 -10.48
CA ILE A 14 -29.76 20.69 -9.18
C ILE A 14 -28.46 21.41 -8.80
N SER A 15 -28.57 22.39 -7.92
CA SER A 15 -27.44 22.89 -7.14
C SER A 15 -27.95 23.59 -5.89
N ARG A 16 -27.81 22.93 -4.72
CA ARG A 16 -27.59 23.53 -3.39
C ARG A 16 -27.52 22.45 -2.29
N CYS A 17 -26.34 22.39 -1.67
CA CYS A 17 -26.03 22.06 -0.28
C CYS A 17 -26.97 21.16 0.53
N LEU A 18 -26.49 19.96 0.91
CA LEU A 18 -26.93 19.22 2.11
C LEU A 18 -25.80 18.33 2.67
N LEU A 19 -24.80 18.96 3.29
CA LEU A 19 -24.17 18.50 4.55
C LEU A 19 -24.57 19.56 5.59
N PRO A 20 -25.04 19.24 6.81
CA PRO A 20 -24.55 18.14 7.66
C PRO A 20 -25.68 17.36 8.39
N PHE A 21 -25.72 16.03 8.24
CA PHE A 21 -26.59 15.18 9.08
C PHE A 21 -25.84 14.08 9.86
N THR A 22 -24.50 14.10 9.84
CA THR A 22 -23.66 13.06 10.46
C THR A 22 -23.11 13.42 11.84
N ILE A 23 -23.39 14.61 12.38
CA ILE A 23 -22.86 15.03 13.70
C ILE A 23 -23.90 14.86 14.84
N LEU A 24 -25.19 14.71 14.53
CA LEU A 24 -26.22 14.62 15.58
C LEU A 24 -26.45 13.21 16.17
N LEU A 25 -25.91 12.14 15.56
CA LEU A 25 -26.07 10.77 16.08
C LEU A 25 -24.98 10.36 17.10
N ILE A 26 -23.86 11.09 17.15
CA ILE A 26 -22.72 10.75 18.02
C ILE A 26 -22.93 11.27 19.45
N HIS A 27 -23.72 12.34 19.64
CA HIS A 27 -23.96 12.91 20.96
C HIS A 27 -25.08 12.22 21.77
N TYR A 28 -26.01 11.49 21.12
CA TYR A 28 -27.10 10.83 21.85
C TYR A 28 -26.71 9.47 22.44
N PHE A 29 -25.64 8.84 21.96
CA PHE A 29 -25.25 7.49 22.41
C PHE A 29 -24.27 7.46 23.59
N LEU A 30 -23.58 8.58 23.89
CA LEU A 30 -22.64 8.69 25.02
C LEU A 30 -23.33 8.98 26.37
N SER A 31 -24.65 9.21 26.39
CA SER A 31 -25.44 9.48 27.60
C SER A 31 -26.00 8.21 28.26
N THR A 32 -26.11 7.09 27.53
CA THR A 32 -26.84 5.90 28.00
C THR A 32 -25.95 4.78 28.57
N ILE A 33 -24.62 4.93 28.54
CA ILE A 33 -23.66 3.93 29.09
C ILE A 33 -22.91 4.47 30.32
N SER A 34 -23.57 5.29 31.15
CA SER A 34 -23.04 5.74 32.45
C SER A 34 -23.95 5.36 33.63
N LYS A 35 -24.82 4.36 33.46
CA LYS A 35 -25.68 3.83 34.52
C LYS A 35 -25.84 2.32 34.41
N SER A 36 -24.77 1.58 34.57
CA SER A 36 -24.80 0.19 35.05
C SER A 36 -23.37 -0.31 35.18
N VAL A 37 -22.86 -0.37 36.41
CA VAL A 37 -22.17 -1.53 37.01
C VAL A 37 -21.80 -1.08 38.43
N ASN A 38 -22.55 -1.59 39.40
CA ASN A 38 -22.22 -1.50 40.81
C ASN A 38 -22.18 -2.95 41.33
N SER A 39 -21.00 -3.48 41.64
CA SER A 39 -20.79 -4.55 42.65
C SER A 39 -19.33 -4.99 42.75
N GLY A 40 -18.82 -4.98 43.98
CA GLY A 40 -17.87 -5.98 44.48
C GLY A 40 -16.39 -5.63 44.45
N MET A 41 -15.92 -4.80 45.38
CA MET A 41 -14.49 -4.72 45.74
C MET A 41 -14.14 -5.78 46.80
N VAL A 42 -13.12 -6.59 46.53
CA VAL A 42 -12.30 -7.26 47.55
C VAL A 42 -10.86 -6.82 47.29
N SER A 43 -10.27 -6.14 48.28
CA SER A 43 -8.97 -5.47 48.21
C SER A 43 -7.89 -6.33 48.86
N PHE A 44 -6.80 -6.61 48.14
CA PHE A 44 -5.49 -6.91 48.72
C PHE A 44 -4.38 -6.46 47.75
N ALA A 45 -3.58 -5.46 48.16
CA ALA A 45 -2.26 -5.20 47.61
C ALA A 45 -1.33 -4.64 48.71
N PRO A 46 -0.07 -5.08 48.79
CA PRO A 46 0.87 -4.68 49.83
C PRO A 46 1.71 -3.45 49.46
N ALA A 47 2.23 -2.79 50.49
CA ALA A 47 3.01 -1.56 50.45
C ALA A 47 4.47 -1.75 50.00
N LEU A 48 5.02 -0.75 49.31
CA LEU A 48 6.46 -0.54 49.09
C LEU A 48 6.87 0.87 49.56
N PRO A 49 8.08 1.04 50.16
CA PRO A 49 8.51 2.28 50.83
C PRO A 49 9.24 3.30 49.92
N PRO A 50 9.46 4.56 50.38
CA PRO A 50 9.89 5.68 49.55
C PRO A 50 11.42 5.88 49.49
N LEU A 51 11.90 6.51 48.41
CA LEU A 51 13.29 6.96 48.21
C LEU A 51 13.46 8.47 48.53
N PRO A 52 14.64 8.92 49.03
CA PRO A 52 14.87 10.29 49.50
C PRO A 52 15.34 11.28 48.40
N PRO A 53 15.32 12.61 48.68
CA PRO A 53 15.54 13.65 47.68
C PRO A 53 17.01 14.06 47.57
N THR A 54 17.42 14.50 46.37
CA THR A 54 18.68 15.24 46.17
C THR A 54 18.39 16.55 45.45
N SER A 55 18.72 17.65 46.13
CA SER A 55 18.80 19.01 45.57
C SER A 55 19.96 19.11 44.59
N ASN A 56 19.79 19.86 43.50
CA ASN A 56 20.84 20.71 42.95
C ASN A 56 20.27 21.86 42.13
N THR A 57 20.94 23.00 42.29
CA THR A 57 20.49 24.37 41.99
C THR A 57 20.64 24.74 40.52
N ILE A 58 19.75 25.65 40.11
CA ILE A 58 19.59 26.30 38.81
C ILE A 58 20.83 27.10 38.39
N THR A 59 21.25 26.97 37.13
CA THR A 59 21.83 28.08 36.35
C THR A 59 21.11 28.17 34.99
N ARG A 60 20.39 29.28 34.78
CA ARG A 60 19.75 29.65 33.50
C ARG A 60 20.82 30.25 32.59
N HIS A 61 21.00 29.69 31.40
CA HIS A 61 21.63 30.38 30.28
C HIS A 61 20.56 30.79 29.27
N SER A 62 20.45 32.10 29.05
CA SER A 62 19.52 32.75 28.14
C SER A 62 19.96 32.57 26.69
N ILE A 63 19.11 31.97 25.87
CA ILE A 63 19.25 31.91 24.41
C ILE A 63 18.64 33.19 23.82
N PRO A 64 19.32 33.97 22.97
CA PRO A 64 18.71 35.13 22.32
C PRO A 64 17.73 34.68 21.24
N THR A 65 16.48 35.12 21.37
CA THR A 65 15.46 35.10 20.31
C THR A 65 15.84 36.07 19.20
N GLY A 66 16.35 35.55 18.09
CA GLY A 66 16.49 36.30 16.84
C GLY A 66 15.20 36.23 16.02
N SER A 67 14.45 37.32 15.97
CA SER A 67 13.36 37.51 15.01
C SER A 67 13.95 37.88 13.64
N ILE A 68 13.70 37.05 12.63
CA ILE A 68 14.01 37.40 11.24
C ILE A 68 12.85 38.24 10.72
N HIS A 69 13.05 39.55 10.69
CA HIS A 69 12.12 40.49 10.10
C HIS A 69 12.58 40.80 8.66
N CYS A 70 11.89 40.27 7.66
CA CYS A 70 12.09 40.69 6.28
C CYS A 70 11.44 42.06 6.07
N LYS A 71 12.24 43.12 6.04
CA LYS A 71 11.85 44.43 5.48
C LYS A 71 12.42 44.53 4.07
N VAL A 72 11.55 44.73 3.10
CA VAL A 72 11.90 45.16 1.75
C VAL A 72 11.92 46.68 1.79
N ASP A 73 13.11 47.27 1.94
CA ASP A 73 13.30 48.70 1.75
C ASP A 73 13.85 48.95 0.34
N THR A 74 12.97 49.42 -0.54
CA THR A 74 13.33 50.06 -1.80
C THR A 74 13.85 51.45 -1.51
N ASN A 75 15.15 51.68 -1.64
CA ASN A 75 15.68 53.02 -1.92
C ASN A 75 17.02 52.95 -2.65
N THR A 76 16.94 53.27 -3.94
CA THR A 76 18.02 53.68 -4.82
C THR A 76 18.74 54.91 -4.27
N SER A 77 20.04 54.79 -4.00
CA SER A 77 20.95 55.94 -4.05
C SER A 77 22.31 55.51 -4.58
N LEU A 78 22.72 56.21 -5.64
CA LEU A 78 24.00 56.06 -6.32
C LEU A 78 25.14 56.59 -5.43
N ARG A 79 26.15 55.75 -5.14
CA ARG A 79 27.52 56.25 -5.04
C ARG A 79 28.55 55.19 -5.44
N ARG A 80 29.49 55.70 -6.23
CA ARG A 80 30.58 55.09 -6.99
C ARG A 80 31.65 54.56 -6.04
N ASP A 81 32.13 53.32 -6.23
CA ASP A 81 33.55 52.99 -6.12
C ASP A 81 33.90 51.57 -6.65
N SER A 82 34.94 51.55 -7.49
CA SER A 82 35.77 50.39 -7.90
C SER A 82 35.14 49.21 -8.65
N PHE A 83 35.43 49.14 -9.96
CA PHE A 83 35.24 47.97 -10.81
C PHE A 83 36.31 46.89 -10.55
N CYS A 84 35.91 45.62 -10.40
CA CYS A 84 36.83 44.47 -10.48
C CYS A 84 36.16 43.23 -11.12
N ARG A 85 36.64 42.86 -12.31
CA ARG A 85 36.67 41.54 -13.00
C ARG A 85 35.49 40.54 -12.91
N ARG A 86 34.23 40.96 -12.78
CA ARG A 86 33.05 40.07 -13.00
C ARG A 86 31.93 40.64 -13.88
N ASP A 87 32.26 41.53 -14.81
CA ASP A 87 31.33 41.98 -15.84
C ASP A 87 31.73 41.43 -17.21
N LEU A 88 31.39 40.16 -17.44
CA LEU A 88 31.25 39.62 -18.79
C LEU A 88 30.03 38.72 -18.80
N PHE A 89 28.86 39.35 -18.89
CA PHE A 89 27.69 38.92 -19.67
C PHE A 89 26.47 39.73 -19.22
N HIS A 90 26.41 40.98 -19.67
CA HIS A 90 25.13 41.66 -19.83
C HIS A 90 25.12 42.42 -21.16
N CYS A 91 23.98 42.34 -21.84
CA CYS A 91 23.55 43.10 -23.02
C CYS A 91 23.63 42.41 -24.40
N ILE A 92 22.91 41.29 -24.56
CA ILE A 92 21.99 41.11 -25.69
C ILE A 92 20.70 40.50 -25.13
N GLY A 93 19.54 41.16 -25.29
CA GLY A 93 18.23 40.50 -25.12
C GLY A 93 17.33 40.99 -23.97
N ALA A 94 17.28 42.28 -23.66
CA ALA A 94 16.15 42.83 -22.90
C ALA A 94 14.91 42.93 -23.80
N THR A 95 14.11 41.86 -23.94
CA THR A 95 12.70 41.96 -24.43
C THR A 95 11.77 40.78 -24.15
N ILE A 96 12.18 39.66 -23.55
CA ILE A 96 11.21 38.62 -23.15
C ILE A 96 11.56 38.14 -21.75
N SER A 97 10.72 38.43 -20.74
CA SER A 97 10.59 37.57 -19.53
C SER A 97 9.55 38.03 -18.49
N LEU A 98 8.64 38.98 -18.77
CA LEU A 98 7.47 39.15 -17.88
C LEU A 98 6.34 38.14 -18.17
N GLU A 99 6.46 37.38 -19.26
CA GLU A 99 5.49 36.32 -19.63
C GLU A 99 5.86 34.92 -19.09
N LEU A 100 7.03 34.77 -18.43
CA LEU A 100 7.49 33.48 -17.93
C LEU A 100 6.91 33.12 -16.55
N LEU A 101 6.52 34.13 -15.74
CA LEU A 101 5.93 33.93 -14.41
C LEU A 101 4.44 33.54 -14.45
N GLY A 102 3.70 33.92 -15.50
CA GLY A 102 2.30 33.48 -15.70
C GLY A 102 2.17 32.14 -16.43
N ARG A 103 3.20 31.74 -17.20
CA ARG A 103 3.24 30.43 -17.87
C ARG A 103 3.72 29.32 -16.94
N SER A 104 4.54 29.63 -15.94
CA SER A 104 4.99 28.62 -14.97
C SER A 104 3.85 28.14 -14.06
N SER A 105 2.99 29.03 -13.56
CA SER A 105 1.84 28.66 -12.73
C SER A 105 0.82 27.82 -13.49
N SER A 106 0.48 28.22 -14.73
CA SER A 106 -0.45 27.45 -15.58
C SER A 106 0.11 26.09 -16.00
N LEU A 107 1.42 25.97 -16.26
CA LEU A 107 2.05 24.67 -16.52
C LEU A 107 2.08 23.78 -15.27
N ILE A 108 2.30 24.35 -14.08
CA ILE A 108 2.23 23.63 -12.80
C ILE A 108 0.81 23.13 -12.52
N GLU A 109 -0.22 23.96 -12.76
CA GLU A 109 -1.62 23.57 -12.61
C GLU A 109 -2.02 22.47 -13.60
N VAL A 110 -1.61 22.59 -14.87
CA VAL A 110 -1.88 21.57 -15.90
C VAL A 110 -1.14 20.26 -15.58
N ALA A 111 0.10 20.32 -15.10
CA ALA A 111 0.87 19.14 -14.69
C ALA A 111 0.24 18.47 -13.45
N SER A 112 -0.18 19.26 -12.46
CA SER A 112 -0.91 18.78 -11.28
C SER A 112 -2.24 18.13 -11.65
N ALA A 113 -3.01 18.76 -12.56
CA ALA A 113 -4.26 18.20 -13.05
C ALA A 113 -4.05 16.90 -13.84
N ALA A 114 -3.01 16.82 -14.67
CA ALA A 114 -2.66 15.60 -15.39
C ALA A 114 -2.29 14.46 -14.42
N ASP A 115 -1.48 14.74 -13.41
CA ASP A 115 -1.10 13.80 -12.35
C ASP A 115 -2.33 13.31 -11.55
N LEU A 116 -3.25 14.22 -11.17
CA LEU A 116 -4.50 13.85 -10.50
C LEU A 116 -5.38 12.95 -11.36
N ILE A 117 -5.48 13.21 -12.66
CA ILE A 117 -6.27 12.37 -13.57
C ILE A 117 -5.62 11.00 -13.74
N GLN A 118 -4.30 10.92 -13.92
CA GLN A 118 -3.57 9.65 -14.02
C GLN A 118 -3.75 8.80 -12.75
N ARG A 119 -3.64 9.42 -11.57
CA ARG A 119 -3.90 8.75 -10.29
C ARG A 119 -5.32 8.20 -10.23
N ARG A 120 -6.32 8.99 -10.64
CA ARG A 120 -7.71 8.53 -10.67
C ARG A 120 -7.90 7.34 -11.62
N GLN A 121 -7.40 7.42 -12.85
CA GLN A 121 -7.49 6.33 -13.84
C GLN A 121 -6.90 5.03 -13.30
N ARG A 122 -5.71 5.12 -12.68
CA ARG A 122 -5.03 3.99 -12.08
C ARG A 122 -5.79 3.42 -10.90
N SER A 123 -6.33 4.27 -10.01
CA SER A 123 -7.14 3.81 -8.88
C SER A 123 -8.42 3.10 -9.32
N GLU A 124 -9.12 3.60 -10.35
CA GLU A 124 -10.30 2.95 -10.93
C GLU A 124 -9.95 1.57 -11.52
N PHE A 125 -8.82 1.48 -12.23
CA PHE A 125 -8.33 0.20 -12.76
C PHE A 125 -7.93 -0.77 -11.64
N GLN A 126 -7.17 -0.31 -10.63
CA GLN A 126 -6.80 -1.11 -9.46
C GLN A 126 -8.02 -1.63 -8.69
N SER A 127 -9.08 -0.84 -8.56
CA SER A 127 -10.32 -1.30 -7.93
C SER A 127 -10.90 -2.48 -8.72
N SER A 128 -10.99 -2.36 -10.04
CA SER A 128 -11.50 -3.43 -10.92
C SER A 128 -10.65 -4.70 -10.82
N VAL A 129 -9.32 -4.55 -10.80
CA VAL A 129 -8.37 -5.65 -10.60
C VAL A 129 -8.62 -6.36 -9.26
N LYS A 130 -8.74 -5.61 -8.17
CA LYS A 130 -8.99 -6.17 -6.82
C LYS A 130 -10.34 -6.90 -6.77
N ASP A 131 -11.37 -6.36 -7.40
CA ASP A 131 -12.71 -6.96 -7.39
C ASP A 131 -12.74 -8.30 -8.15
N ILE A 132 -12.12 -8.35 -9.33
CA ILE A 132 -11.98 -9.58 -10.14
C ILE A 132 -11.17 -10.63 -9.37
N LEU A 133 -10.00 -10.26 -8.84
CA LEU A 133 -9.16 -11.18 -8.07
C LEU A 133 -9.85 -11.68 -6.80
N SER A 134 -10.62 -10.83 -6.11
CA SER A 134 -11.39 -11.25 -4.93
C SER A 134 -12.47 -12.27 -5.28
N THR A 135 -13.08 -12.13 -6.46
CA THR A 135 -14.12 -13.04 -6.96
C THR A 135 -13.50 -14.38 -7.33
N ALA A 136 -12.43 -14.38 -8.13
CA ALA A 136 -11.69 -15.58 -8.50
C ALA A 136 -11.19 -16.36 -7.27
N LEU A 137 -10.70 -15.67 -6.24
CA LEU A 137 -10.24 -16.28 -4.98
C LEU A 137 -11.36 -16.85 -4.11
N LYS A 138 -12.58 -16.27 -4.15
CA LYS A 138 -13.72 -16.84 -3.41
C LYS A 138 -14.11 -18.22 -3.96
N GLU A 139 -13.96 -18.42 -5.26
CA GLU A 139 -14.23 -19.68 -5.95
C GLU A 139 -13.09 -20.70 -5.79
N ASN A 140 -11.86 -20.24 -5.56
CA ASN A 140 -10.64 -21.05 -5.52
C ASN A 140 -9.86 -20.86 -4.21
N GLN A 141 -10.53 -21.01 -3.05
CA GLN A 141 -9.93 -20.74 -1.74
C GLN A 141 -8.79 -21.69 -1.37
N ASP A 142 -8.80 -22.91 -1.90
CA ASP A 142 -7.74 -23.90 -1.76
C ASP A 142 -6.41 -23.46 -2.40
N LEU A 143 -6.47 -22.56 -3.40
CA LEU A 143 -5.29 -22.02 -4.07
C LEU A 143 -4.62 -20.88 -3.32
N ILE A 144 -5.19 -20.39 -2.22
CA ILE A 144 -4.64 -19.26 -1.45
C ILE A 144 -3.17 -19.50 -1.06
N PRO A 145 -2.78 -20.64 -0.45
CA PRO A 145 -1.38 -20.84 -0.09
C PRO A 145 -0.47 -20.90 -1.31
N SER A 146 -0.87 -21.59 -2.37
CA SER A 146 -0.12 -21.65 -3.62
C SER A 146 0.06 -20.25 -4.23
N LEU A 147 -0.94 -19.38 -4.18
CA LEU A 147 -0.83 -18.01 -4.68
C LEU A 147 0.14 -17.17 -3.85
N LEU A 148 0.16 -17.33 -2.52
CA LEU A 148 1.13 -16.67 -1.65
C LEU A 148 2.55 -17.15 -1.96
N THR A 149 2.76 -18.46 -2.07
CA THR A 149 4.07 -19.03 -2.43
C THR A 149 4.51 -18.63 -3.84
N LEU A 150 3.60 -18.54 -4.80
CA LEU A 150 3.89 -18.07 -6.16
C LEU A 150 4.45 -16.64 -6.15
N ALA A 151 3.79 -15.71 -5.44
CA ALA A 151 4.28 -14.34 -5.33
C ALA A 151 5.57 -14.22 -4.51
N LEU A 152 5.77 -15.10 -3.52
CA LEU A 152 7.03 -15.19 -2.78
C LEU A 152 8.16 -15.63 -3.70
N ASN A 153 7.96 -16.69 -4.48
CA ASN A 153 8.98 -17.29 -5.31
C ASN A 153 9.39 -16.36 -6.45
N ASP A 154 8.44 -15.70 -7.11
CA ASP A 154 8.72 -14.65 -8.11
C ASP A 154 9.60 -13.55 -7.52
N ALA A 155 9.36 -13.12 -6.27
CA ALA A 155 10.18 -12.09 -5.64
C ALA A 155 11.54 -12.59 -5.09
N MET A 156 11.62 -13.86 -4.67
CA MET A 156 12.78 -14.43 -4.01
C MET A 156 13.94 -14.72 -4.97
N THR A 157 13.74 -14.64 -6.29
CA THR A 157 14.83 -14.70 -7.27
C THR A 157 15.77 -13.49 -7.22
N TYR A 158 15.39 -12.42 -6.50
CA TYR A 158 16.19 -11.20 -6.43
C TYR A 158 17.58 -11.46 -5.84
N ASP A 159 18.59 -11.01 -6.56
CA ASP A 159 19.97 -10.96 -6.11
C ASP A 159 20.49 -9.52 -6.09
N LYS A 160 20.94 -9.08 -4.91
CA LYS A 160 21.41 -7.70 -4.68
C LYS A 160 22.72 -7.40 -5.43
N ALA A 161 23.58 -8.40 -5.63
CA ALA A 161 24.90 -8.19 -6.25
C ALA A 161 24.76 -7.93 -7.76
N SER A 162 24.00 -8.79 -8.45
CA SER A 162 23.72 -8.65 -9.88
C SER A 162 22.57 -7.69 -10.20
N LYS A 163 21.76 -7.29 -9.20
CA LYS A 163 20.52 -6.53 -9.36
C LYS A 163 19.58 -7.17 -10.39
N SER A 164 19.49 -8.51 -10.34
CA SER A 164 18.67 -9.32 -11.24
C SER A 164 17.63 -10.12 -10.47
N GLY A 165 16.58 -10.57 -11.15
CA GLY A 165 15.41 -11.20 -10.55
C GLY A 165 14.52 -10.23 -9.78
N GLY A 166 13.69 -10.77 -8.90
CA GLY A 166 12.66 -10.03 -8.18
C GLY A 166 11.27 -10.19 -8.84
N PRO A 167 10.23 -9.54 -8.28
CA PRO A 167 8.85 -9.73 -8.68
C PRO A 167 8.58 -9.13 -10.06
N ASN A 168 8.96 -9.88 -11.09
CA ASN A 168 8.99 -9.50 -12.49
C ASN A 168 8.12 -10.46 -13.35
N GLY A 169 7.38 -11.36 -12.70
CA GLY A 169 6.52 -12.33 -13.37
C GLY A 169 7.27 -13.41 -14.15
N SER A 170 8.58 -13.58 -13.94
CA SER A 170 9.40 -14.62 -14.59
C SER A 170 8.89 -16.02 -14.28
N ILE A 171 8.30 -16.22 -13.09
CA ILE A 171 7.77 -17.51 -12.64
C ILE A 171 6.76 -18.13 -13.62
N ARG A 172 6.07 -17.32 -14.43
CA ARG A 172 5.10 -17.80 -15.44
C ARG A 172 5.73 -18.65 -16.55
N PHE A 173 7.04 -18.52 -16.78
CA PHE A 173 7.71 -19.28 -17.82
C PHE A 173 7.81 -20.75 -17.44
N SER A 174 7.52 -21.64 -18.38
CA SER A 174 7.47 -23.09 -18.13
C SER A 174 8.77 -23.65 -17.54
N SER A 175 9.93 -23.13 -17.97
CA SER A 175 11.25 -23.52 -17.45
C SER A 175 11.47 -23.14 -15.98
N GLU A 176 10.76 -22.13 -15.48
CA GLU A 176 10.80 -21.74 -14.07
C GLU A 176 9.70 -22.42 -13.27
N MET A 177 8.48 -22.47 -13.81
CA MET A 177 7.35 -23.15 -13.18
C MET A 177 7.59 -24.66 -12.98
N SER A 178 8.39 -25.31 -13.84
CA SER A 178 8.74 -26.73 -13.69
C SER A 178 9.81 -27.02 -12.63
N ARG A 179 10.40 -25.99 -12.01
CA ARG A 179 11.45 -26.18 -11.00
C ARG A 179 10.88 -26.76 -9.71
N PRO A 180 11.65 -27.57 -8.97
CA PRO A 180 11.18 -28.20 -7.73
C PRO A 180 10.57 -27.24 -6.69
N GLU A 181 11.13 -26.04 -6.54
CA GLU A 181 10.63 -25.00 -5.62
C GLU A 181 9.25 -24.44 -5.99
N ASN A 182 8.83 -24.60 -7.25
CA ASN A 182 7.56 -24.10 -7.80
C ASN A 182 6.52 -25.21 -8.01
N LYS A 183 6.78 -26.40 -7.44
CA LYS A 183 5.86 -27.54 -7.51
C LYS A 183 4.49 -27.17 -6.93
N GLY A 184 3.43 -27.48 -7.68
CA GLY A 184 2.04 -27.26 -7.23
C GLY A 184 1.52 -25.83 -7.42
N LEU A 185 2.29 -24.93 -8.05
CA LEU A 185 1.89 -23.53 -8.24
C LEU A 185 1.15 -23.27 -9.56
N VAL A 186 1.14 -24.25 -10.48
CA VAL A 186 0.51 -24.13 -11.81
C VAL A 186 -0.97 -23.75 -11.72
N SER A 187 -1.74 -24.37 -10.83
CA SER A 187 -3.17 -24.06 -10.67
C SER A 187 -3.40 -22.61 -10.22
N ALA A 188 -2.56 -22.08 -9.34
CA ALA A 188 -2.63 -20.68 -8.92
C ALA A 188 -2.28 -19.74 -10.07
N MET A 189 -1.27 -20.08 -10.89
CA MET A 189 -0.93 -19.30 -12.08
C MET A 189 -2.07 -19.30 -13.10
N ASN A 190 -2.67 -20.46 -13.38
CA ASN A 190 -3.81 -20.57 -14.30
C ASN A 190 -5.01 -19.72 -13.83
N MET A 191 -5.31 -19.72 -12.53
CA MET A 191 -6.36 -18.86 -11.97
C MET A 191 -6.06 -17.37 -12.19
N LEU A 192 -4.80 -16.94 -12.03
CA LEU A 192 -4.39 -15.57 -12.35
C LEU A 192 -4.51 -15.29 -13.86
N GLU A 193 -4.15 -16.23 -14.72
CA GLU A 193 -4.26 -16.06 -16.18
C GLU A 193 -5.71 -15.90 -16.64
N GLU A 194 -6.65 -16.65 -16.06
CA GLU A 194 -8.08 -16.45 -16.36
C GLU A 194 -8.55 -15.07 -15.86
N ALA A 195 -8.23 -14.69 -14.63
CA ALA A 195 -8.54 -13.35 -14.12
C ALA A 195 -7.91 -12.23 -14.96
N LYS A 196 -6.71 -12.46 -15.51
CA LYS A 196 -6.01 -11.51 -16.38
C LYS A 196 -6.80 -11.21 -17.65
N LYS A 197 -7.45 -12.22 -18.26
CA LYS A 197 -8.25 -12.02 -19.48
C LYS A 197 -9.37 -11.02 -19.22
N ASP A 198 -10.09 -11.17 -18.11
CA ASP A 198 -11.17 -10.27 -17.72
C ASP A 198 -10.64 -8.86 -17.39
N ILE A 199 -9.53 -8.78 -16.68
CA ILE A 199 -8.86 -7.51 -16.35
C ILE A 199 -8.44 -6.75 -17.62
N ASP A 200 -7.81 -7.44 -18.57
CA ASP A 200 -7.29 -6.85 -19.80
C ASP A 200 -8.44 -6.34 -20.69
N VAL A 201 -9.60 -7.01 -20.70
CA VAL A 201 -10.80 -6.54 -21.41
C VAL A 201 -11.31 -5.20 -20.85
N MET A 202 -11.24 -5.02 -19.53
CA MET A 202 -11.67 -3.78 -18.88
C MET A 202 -10.64 -2.65 -18.96
N SER A 203 -9.39 -2.97 -19.29
CA SER A 203 -8.32 -1.99 -19.30
C SER A 203 -8.43 -1.00 -20.45
N LYS A 204 -8.30 0.29 -20.12
CA LYS A 204 -8.22 1.38 -21.10
C LYS A 204 -6.78 1.83 -21.37
N GLY A 205 -5.84 1.40 -20.54
CA GLY A 205 -4.44 1.83 -20.53
C GLY A 205 -3.43 0.74 -20.90
N GLY A 206 -3.89 -0.33 -21.57
CA GLY A 206 -3.07 -1.49 -21.93
C GLY A 206 -3.18 -2.67 -20.94
N PRO A 207 -2.72 -3.86 -21.32
CA PRO A 207 -2.87 -5.07 -20.49
C PRO A 207 -2.10 -4.93 -19.17
N ILE A 208 -2.62 -5.55 -18.10
CA ILE A 208 -1.89 -5.63 -16.82
C ILE A 208 -0.62 -6.48 -17.00
N SER A 209 0.50 -6.10 -16.39
CA SER A 209 1.69 -6.93 -16.36
C SER A 209 1.48 -8.17 -15.48
N TYR A 210 2.13 -9.29 -15.81
CA TYR A 210 2.13 -10.47 -14.94
C TYR A 210 2.75 -10.17 -13.57
N ALA A 211 3.79 -9.33 -13.54
CA ALA A 211 4.43 -8.88 -12.32
C ALA A 211 3.45 -8.16 -11.37
N ASP A 212 2.62 -7.25 -11.88
CA ASP A 212 1.58 -6.61 -11.06
C ASP A 212 0.47 -7.60 -10.69
N LEU A 213 0.00 -8.41 -11.65
CA LEU A 213 -1.06 -9.40 -11.43
C LEU A 213 -0.73 -10.37 -10.28
N ILE A 214 0.49 -10.91 -10.27
CA ILE A 214 0.96 -11.86 -9.23
C ILE A 214 0.96 -11.20 -7.86
N GLN A 215 1.52 -9.99 -7.75
CA GLN A 215 1.62 -9.30 -6.46
C GLN A 215 0.23 -8.84 -5.95
N TYR A 216 -0.67 -8.40 -6.84
CA TYR A 216 -2.06 -8.11 -6.48
C TYR A 216 -2.87 -9.37 -6.13
N GLY A 217 -2.54 -10.50 -6.76
CA GLY A 217 -3.05 -11.82 -6.36
C GLY A 217 -2.69 -12.12 -4.90
N ALA A 218 -1.41 -11.95 -4.53
CA ALA A 218 -0.96 -12.12 -3.14
C ALA A 218 -1.62 -11.13 -2.17
N GLN A 219 -1.78 -9.86 -2.56
CA GLN A 219 -2.55 -8.89 -1.75
C GLN A 219 -3.97 -9.41 -1.47
N SER A 220 -4.68 -9.86 -2.52
CA SER A 220 -6.06 -10.37 -2.38
C SER A 220 -6.11 -11.63 -1.50
N ALA A 221 -5.13 -12.53 -1.64
CA ALA A 221 -5.00 -13.71 -0.79
C ALA A 221 -4.74 -13.33 0.69
N VAL A 222 -3.83 -12.39 0.97
CA VAL A 222 -3.59 -11.91 2.34
C VAL A 222 -4.85 -11.27 2.94
N LYS A 223 -5.57 -10.45 2.16
CA LYS A 223 -6.83 -9.87 2.63
C LYS A 223 -7.87 -10.94 2.94
N LYS A 224 -7.96 -11.99 2.11
CA LYS A 224 -8.87 -13.11 2.35
C LYS A 224 -8.52 -13.88 3.62
N THR A 225 -7.24 -14.18 3.88
CA THR A 225 -6.84 -14.87 5.12
C THR A 225 -7.13 -14.03 6.38
N CYS A 226 -6.97 -12.70 6.30
CA CYS A 226 -7.33 -11.79 7.39
C CYS A 226 -8.85 -11.74 7.62
N LEU A 227 -9.64 -11.69 6.54
CA LEU A 227 -11.10 -11.76 6.62
C LEU A 227 -11.57 -13.08 7.23
N ASP A 228 -11.00 -14.22 6.82
CA ASP A 228 -11.35 -15.53 7.37
C ASP A 228 -11.00 -15.64 8.86
N ALA A 229 -9.88 -15.05 9.28
CA ALA A 229 -9.54 -14.95 10.68
C ALA A 229 -10.58 -14.13 11.47
N ALA A 230 -11.06 -13.01 10.92
CA ALA A 230 -12.11 -12.20 11.53
C ALA A 230 -13.44 -12.95 11.62
N ILE A 231 -13.86 -13.65 10.56
CA ILE A 231 -15.08 -14.48 10.55
C ILE A 231 -14.98 -15.59 11.61
N ARG A 232 -13.83 -16.27 11.69
CA ARG A 232 -13.57 -17.29 12.70
C ARG A 232 -13.67 -16.73 14.12
N LYS A 233 -13.09 -15.54 14.37
CA LYS A 233 -13.19 -14.83 15.67
C LYS A 233 -14.62 -14.42 16.03
N CYS A 234 -15.48 -14.22 15.02
CA CYS A 234 -16.90 -13.99 15.20
C CYS A 234 -17.75 -15.28 15.26
N GLY A 235 -17.14 -16.44 15.54
CA GLY A 235 -17.83 -17.71 15.66
C GLY A 235 -18.39 -18.24 14.33
N GLY A 236 -17.78 -17.87 13.20
CA GLY A 236 -18.22 -18.26 11.87
C GLY A 236 -19.30 -17.35 11.26
N ASN A 237 -19.72 -16.28 11.95
CA ASN A 237 -20.69 -15.34 11.40
C ASN A 237 -20.03 -14.41 10.37
N ALA A 238 -20.37 -14.60 9.09
CA ALA A 238 -19.76 -13.88 7.97
C ALA A 238 -20.03 -12.36 8.00
N GLU A 239 -21.23 -11.92 8.38
CA GLU A 239 -21.59 -10.50 8.44
C GLU A 239 -20.80 -9.77 9.52
N LYS A 240 -20.76 -10.36 10.74
CA LYS A 240 -19.98 -9.81 11.85
C LYS A 240 -18.49 -9.82 11.55
N GLY A 241 -17.98 -10.89 10.94
CA GLY A 241 -16.59 -10.98 10.52
C GLY A 241 -16.21 -9.92 9.48
N THR A 242 -17.09 -9.69 8.50
CA THR A 242 -16.90 -8.64 7.49
C THR A 242 -16.90 -7.24 8.10
N LEU A 243 -17.81 -6.97 9.05
CA LEU A 243 -17.83 -5.71 9.79
C LEU A 243 -16.58 -5.54 10.66
N LEU A 244 -16.14 -6.61 11.33
CA LEU A 244 -14.92 -6.57 12.14
C LEU A 244 -13.69 -6.29 11.27
N TYR A 245 -13.58 -6.97 10.12
CA TYR A 245 -12.49 -6.78 9.17
C TYR A 245 -12.49 -5.40 8.52
N SER A 246 -13.66 -4.82 8.22
CA SER A 246 -13.73 -3.48 7.64
C SER A 246 -13.18 -2.40 8.58
N VAL A 247 -13.38 -2.58 9.89
CA VAL A 247 -12.90 -1.67 10.94
C VAL A 247 -11.43 -1.91 11.30
N TYR A 248 -11.01 -3.18 11.46
CA TYR A 248 -9.71 -3.52 12.03
C TYR A 248 -8.71 -4.19 11.06
N GLY A 249 -9.12 -4.51 9.83
CA GLY A 249 -8.31 -5.26 8.85
C GLY A 249 -7.16 -4.50 8.19
N SER A 250 -6.62 -3.50 8.89
CA SER A 250 -5.43 -2.74 8.49
C SER A 250 -5.47 -2.18 7.06
N ASN A 251 -6.67 -1.88 6.54
CA ASN A 251 -6.87 -1.51 5.14
C ASN A 251 -6.02 -0.29 4.70
N ALA A 252 -5.81 0.67 5.61
CA ALA A 252 -5.00 1.85 5.35
C ALA A 252 -3.49 1.54 5.14
N GLN A 253 -2.99 0.43 5.69
CA GLN A 253 -1.59 0.04 5.58
C GLN A 253 -1.20 -0.35 4.15
N TRP A 254 -2.18 -0.72 3.31
CA TRP A 254 -1.96 -1.06 1.90
C TRP A 254 -1.66 0.15 1.01
N GLY A 255 -1.76 1.39 1.50
CA GLY A 255 -1.61 2.58 0.66
C GLY A 255 -0.27 2.65 -0.09
N GLN A 256 0.84 2.25 0.55
CA GLN A 256 2.14 2.23 -0.12
C GLN A 256 2.27 1.09 -1.15
N PHE A 257 1.71 -0.09 -0.84
CA PHE A 257 1.63 -1.20 -1.80
C PHE A 257 0.82 -0.79 -3.04
N ASP A 258 -0.35 -0.18 -2.82
CA ASP A 258 -1.23 0.27 -3.90
C ASP A 258 -0.60 1.37 -4.74
N LYS A 259 0.24 2.22 -4.15
CA LYS A 259 1.03 3.21 -4.89
C LYS A 259 2.08 2.54 -5.80
N GLN A 260 2.65 1.41 -5.38
CA GLN A 260 3.64 0.64 -6.13
C GLN A 260 2.96 -0.26 -7.16
N PHE A 261 2.49 0.34 -8.25
CA PHE A 261 1.77 -0.33 -9.34
C PHE A 261 2.33 0.11 -10.69
N GLY A 262 2.59 -0.82 -11.61
CA GLY A 262 3.33 -0.57 -12.84
C GLY A 262 4.70 -1.25 -12.83
N ARG A 263 4.75 -2.51 -12.41
CA ARG A 263 5.94 -3.38 -12.52
C ARG A 263 6.12 -3.83 -13.96
N SER A 264 7.37 -4.02 -14.36
CA SER A 264 7.71 -4.50 -15.70
C SER A 264 7.86 -6.02 -15.71
N ASP A 265 7.31 -6.66 -16.73
CA ASP A 265 7.46 -8.09 -16.94
C ASP A 265 8.87 -8.44 -17.43
N SER A 266 9.44 -9.51 -16.88
CA SER A 266 10.61 -10.15 -17.45
C SER A 266 10.24 -10.85 -18.77
N VAL A 267 11.21 -10.90 -19.69
CA VAL A 267 11.09 -11.61 -20.97
C VAL A 267 11.61 -13.04 -20.91
N HIS A 268 12.28 -13.44 -19.82
CA HIS A 268 12.82 -14.78 -19.61
C HIS A 268 12.67 -15.21 -18.15
N ALA A 269 12.80 -16.52 -17.91
CA ALA A 269 12.89 -17.09 -16.57
C ALA A 269 14.09 -16.52 -15.80
N ASP A 270 13.92 -16.29 -14.51
CA ASP A 270 15.01 -15.83 -13.65
C ASP A 270 16.01 -16.97 -13.39
N PRO A 271 17.26 -16.65 -13.00
CA PRO A 271 18.30 -17.67 -12.82
C PRO A 271 17.96 -18.71 -11.74
N GLU A 272 18.36 -19.96 -11.99
CA GLU A 272 18.14 -21.12 -11.12
C GLU A 272 18.93 -21.05 -9.80
N GLY A 273 18.53 -21.90 -8.84
CA GLY A 273 19.29 -22.11 -7.60
C GLY A 273 19.22 -20.96 -6.59
N ARG A 274 18.30 -20.02 -6.79
CA ARG A 274 18.13 -18.85 -5.90
C ARG A 274 17.05 -19.02 -4.85
N ILE A 275 16.19 -20.02 -4.97
CA ILE A 275 15.04 -20.24 -4.08
C ILE A 275 15.21 -21.61 -3.42
N PRO A 276 15.13 -21.70 -2.08
CA PRO A 276 15.10 -22.98 -1.39
C PRO A 276 13.71 -23.65 -1.55
N GLN A 277 13.68 -24.99 -1.52
CA GLN A 277 12.40 -25.71 -1.44
C GLN A 277 11.82 -25.57 -0.03
N TRP A 278 10.85 -24.68 0.18
CA TRP A 278 10.36 -24.30 1.51
C TRP A 278 9.84 -25.48 2.35
N GLU A 279 9.31 -26.52 1.73
CA GLU A 279 8.79 -27.70 2.43
C GLU A 279 9.92 -28.52 3.10
N THR A 280 11.08 -28.63 2.46
CA THR A 280 12.19 -29.49 2.91
C THR A 280 13.40 -28.72 3.43
N ALA A 281 13.49 -27.43 3.14
CA ALA A 281 14.59 -26.59 3.55
C ALA A 281 14.68 -26.48 5.08
N SER A 282 15.91 -26.41 5.58
CA SER A 282 16.21 -26.12 6.97
C SER A 282 15.86 -24.67 7.32
N VAL A 283 15.62 -24.40 8.61
CA VAL A 283 15.37 -23.02 9.07
C VAL A 283 16.57 -22.11 8.78
N GLN A 284 17.79 -22.66 8.82
CA GLN A 284 19.01 -21.92 8.49
C GLN A 284 19.03 -21.48 7.02
N GLU A 285 18.71 -22.37 6.08
CA GLU A 285 18.62 -22.01 4.64
C GLU A 285 17.56 -20.94 4.39
N MET A 286 16.42 -20.99 5.09
CA MET A 286 15.39 -19.95 5.03
C MET A 286 15.90 -18.61 5.56
N LYS A 287 16.56 -18.61 6.72
CA LYS A 287 17.17 -17.39 7.30
C LYS A 287 18.20 -16.79 6.35
N ASP A 288 19.07 -17.62 5.79
CA ASP A 288 20.11 -17.16 4.86
C ASP A 288 19.50 -16.60 3.58
N LYS A 289 18.41 -17.21 3.08
CA LYS A 289 17.70 -16.67 1.93
C LYS A 289 17.08 -15.30 2.19
N PHE A 290 16.38 -15.13 3.32
CA PHE A 290 15.82 -13.83 3.70
C PHE A 290 16.93 -12.80 3.93
N LYS A 291 18.05 -13.21 4.54
CA LYS A 291 19.23 -12.35 4.72
C LYS A 291 19.84 -11.88 3.40
N ALA A 292 19.91 -12.75 2.39
CA ALA A 292 20.46 -12.43 1.07
C ALA A 292 19.69 -11.29 0.37
N ILE A 293 18.37 -11.20 0.60
CA ILE A 293 17.52 -10.12 0.05
C ILE A 293 17.38 -8.91 0.99
N GLY A 294 18.15 -8.85 2.08
CA GLY A 294 18.15 -7.73 3.03
C GLY A 294 17.08 -7.79 4.12
N TYR A 295 16.51 -8.97 4.35
CA TYR A 295 15.60 -9.25 5.46
C TYR A 295 16.29 -10.02 6.58
N GLY A 296 15.54 -10.36 7.64
CA GLY A 296 16.04 -11.12 8.77
C GLY A 296 14.96 -12.02 9.39
N PRO A 297 15.24 -12.57 10.58
CA PRO A 297 14.36 -13.54 11.26
C PRO A 297 12.92 -13.04 11.47
N ARG A 298 12.72 -11.74 11.71
CA ARG A 298 11.39 -11.13 11.84
C ARG A 298 10.54 -11.29 10.59
N GLN A 299 11.11 -10.97 9.43
CA GLN A 299 10.40 -11.05 8.15
C GLN A 299 10.12 -12.50 7.77
N LEU A 300 11.06 -13.42 8.05
CA LEU A 300 10.83 -14.85 7.88
C LEU A 300 9.63 -15.33 8.72
N ALA A 301 9.56 -14.93 9.99
CA ALA A 301 8.47 -15.32 10.89
C ALA A 301 7.12 -14.74 10.47
N VAL A 302 7.04 -13.45 10.10
CA VAL A 302 5.75 -12.82 9.74
C VAL A 302 5.19 -13.39 8.43
N MET A 303 6.07 -13.80 7.51
CA MET A 303 5.69 -14.39 6.23
C MET A 303 5.45 -15.91 6.31
N SER A 304 5.21 -16.48 7.49
CA SER A 304 5.04 -17.93 7.67
C SER A 304 3.96 -18.55 6.75
N ALA A 305 2.88 -17.83 6.46
CA ALA A 305 1.82 -18.28 5.55
C ALA A 305 2.24 -18.38 4.07
N PHE A 306 3.38 -17.80 3.68
CA PHE A 306 3.90 -17.84 2.30
C PHE A 306 4.81 -19.05 2.04
N LEU A 307 5.26 -19.74 3.10
CA LEU A 307 6.24 -20.81 3.02
C LEU A 307 5.62 -22.20 2.86
N GLY A 308 4.29 -22.30 2.91
CA GLY A 308 3.55 -23.56 2.76
C GLY A 308 2.08 -23.46 3.13
N PRO A 309 1.30 -24.54 2.91
CA PRO A 309 -0.15 -24.57 3.11
C PRO A 309 -0.59 -24.58 4.58
N ASP A 310 0.22 -25.11 5.49
CA ASP A 310 -0.04 -25.12 6.92
C ASP A 310 0.87 -24.13 7.65
N GLN A 311 0.30 -22.97 8.00
CA GLN A 311 1.01 -21.93 8.73
C GLN A 311 1.44 -22.40 10.13
N ALA A 312 0.64 -23.22 10.82
CA ALA A 312 0.95 -23.68 12.17
C ALA A 312 2.11 -24.68 12.17
N ALA A 313 2.11 -25.62 11.23
CA ALA A 313 3.23 -26.55 11.04
C ALA A 313 4.52 -25.81 10.64
N THR A 314 4.40 -24.82 9.75
CA THR A 314 5.53 -23.96 9.35
C THR A 314 6.10 -23.22 10.56
N GLU A 315 5.26 -22.62 11.38
CA GLU A 315 5.68 -21.89 12.57
C GLU A 315 6.27 -22.79 13.65
N ALA A 316 5.74 -23.99 13.84
CA ALA A 316 6.31 -24.98 14.75
C ALA A 316 7.75 -25.34 14.34
N ARG A 317 8.01 -25.46 13.03
CA ARG A 317 9.37 -25.65 12.50
C ARG A 317 10.24 -24.41 12.71
N LEU A 318 9.76 -23.21 12.37
CA LEU A 318 10.51 -21.97 12.55
C LEU A 318 10.86 -21.69 14.02
N ALA A 319 9.98 -22.07 14.95
CA ALA A 319 10.16 -21.93 16.39
C ALA A 319 11.30 -22.79 16.97
N THR A 320 11.83 -23.76 16.20
CA THR A 320 13.01 -24.54 16.62
C THR A 320 14.29 -23.71 16.62
N ASP A 321 14.32 -22.58 15.90
CA ASP A 321 15.47 -21.69 15.80
C ASP A 321 15.35 -20.52 16.81
N PRO A 322 16.37 -20.29 17.65
CA PRO A 322 16.30 -19.29 18.72
C PRO A 322 16.20 -17.84 18.20
N ASP A 323 16.67 -17.55 16.99
CA ASP A 323 16.59 -16.19 16.42
C ASP A 323 15.19 -15.88 15.89
N VAL A 324 14.47 -16.92 15.45
CA VAL A 324 13.14 -16.80 14.82
C VAL A 324 12.02 -16.96 15.84
N LEU A 325 12.23 -17.80 16.87
CA LEU A 325 11.27 -18.11 17.92
C LEU A 325 10.58 -16.87 18.56
N PRO A 326 11.30 -15.80 18.98
CA PRO A 326 10.66 -14.64 19.60
C PRO A 326 9.64 -13.95 18.67
N TRP A 327 9.92 -13.95 17.37
CA TRP A 327 9.04 -13.35 16.35
C TRP A 327 7.82 -14.23 16.08
N VAL A 328 8.00 -15.55 16.02
CA VAL A 328 6.88 -16.50 15.92
C VAL A 328 5.92 -16.31 17.09
N ILE A 329 6.43 -16.29 18.33
CA ILE A 329 5.62 -16.06 19.53
C ILE A 329 4.91 -14.70 19.46
N LYS A 330 5.60 -13.63 19.05
CA LYS A 330 4.99 -12.30 18.89
C LYS A 330 3.79 -12.36 17.95
N TYR A 331 3.94 -12.96 16.78
CA TYR A 331 2.90 -12.98 15.76
C TYR A 331 1.75 -13.95 16.11
N GLN A 332 2.03 -15.06 16.79
CA GLN A 332 0.99 -15.92 17.36
C GLN A 332 0.12 -15.16 18.37
N ARG A 333 0.76 -14.49 19.36
CA ARG A 333 0.04 -13.65 20.33
C ARG A 333 -0.76 -12.54 19.65
N SER A 334 -0.21 -11.92 18.61
CA SER A 334 -0.94 -10.93 17.83
C SER A 334 -2.19 -11.54 17.21
N ARG A 335 -2.08 -12.69 16.52
CA ARG A 335 -3.23 -13.36 15.89
C ARG A 335 -4.29 -13.85 16.86
N GLU A 336 -3.93 -14.13 18.11
CA GLU A 336 -4.89 -14.44 19.19
C GLU A 336 -5.74 -13.23 19.60
N THR A 337 -5.21 -12.00 19.50
CA THR A 337 -6.01 -10.79 19.74
C THR A 337 -7.09 -10.62 18.67
N VAL A 338 -8.19 -9.91 18.99
CA VAL A 338 -9.29 -9.70 18.04
C VAL A 338 -8.81 -9.03 16.74
N SER A 339 -8.06 -7.93 16.84
CA SER A 339 -7.64 -7.13 15.69
C SER A 339 -6.35 -7.60 15.01
N GLN A 340 -5.53 -8.43 15.65
CA GLN A 340 -4.29 -9.01 15.10
C GLN A 340 -3.36 -8.02 14.38
N THR A 341 -3.34 -6.78 14.90
CA THR A 341 -2.80 -5.61 14.20
C THR A 341 -1.30 -5.72 13.93
N ASP A 342 -0.50 -6.12 14.91
CA ASP A 342 0.95 -6.27 14.74
C ASP A 342 1.31 -7.25 13.62
N TYR A 343 0.60 -8.39 13.54
CA TYR A 343 0.82 -9.37 12.48
C TYR A 343 0.44 -8.81 11.11
N GLU A 344 -0.76 -8.24 10.97
CA GLU A 344 -1.22 -7.69 9.69
C GLU A 344 -0.33 -6.55 9.21
N VAL A 345 -0.04 -5.58 10.07
CA VAL A 345 0.75 -4.39 9.71
C VAL A 345 2.17 -4.77 9.30
N ASP A 346 2.82 -5.66 10.07
CA ASP A 346 4.17 -6.12 9.75
C ASP A 346 4.18 -6.95 8.46
N LEU A 347 3.19 -7.83 8.25
CA LEU A 347 3.08 -8.63 7.04
C LEU A 347 2.95 -7.75 5.81
N ILE A 348 2.05 -6.76 5.85
CA ILE A 348 1.83 -5.82 4.75
C ILE A 348 3.11 -5.02 4.48
N ALA A 349 3.81 -4.57 5.52
CA ALA A 349 5.06 -3.83 5.37
C ALA A 349 6.15 -4.65 4.67
N VAL A 350 6.26 -5.94 5.00
CA VAL A 350 7.22 -6.86 4.36
C VAL A 350 6.82 -7.15 2.92
N LEU A 351 5.55 -7.48 2.67
CA LEU A 351 5.06 -7.74 1.32
C LEU A 351 5.22 -6.52 0.41
N THR A 352 4.94 -5.31 0.92
CA THR A 352 5.14 -4.05 0.19
C THR A 352 6.58 -3.92 -0.30
N ARG A 353 7.56 -4.11 0.59
CA ARG A 353 8.98 -4.04 0.20
C ARG A 353 9.38 -5.19 -0.72
N LEU A 354 8.92 -6.41 -0.43
CA LEU A 354 9.26 -7.61 -1.20
C LEU A 354 8.77 -7.47 -2.65
N SER A 355 7.56 -6.96 -2.82
CA SER A 355 6.91 -6.76 -4.11
C SER A 355 7.60 -5.72 -5.00
N THR A 356 8.65 -5.04 -4.55
CA THR A 356 9.36 -4.02 -5.36
C THR A 356 10.87 -4.25 -5.49
N LEU A 357 11.38 -5.39 -5.03
CA LEU A 357 12.80 -5.71 -5.12
C LEU A 357 13.28 -5.73 -6.58
N GLY A 358 14.25 -4.87 -6.92
CA GLY A 358 14.79 -4.81 -8.29
C GLY A 358 13.88 -4.16 -9.34
N GLN A 359 12.62 -3.85 -9.00
CA GLN A 359 11.66 -3.22 -9.90
C GLN A 359 11.77 -1.69 -9.85
N GLN A 360 11.66 -1.05 -11.02
CA GLN A 360 11.41 0.38 -11.13
C GLN A 360 9.94 0.58 -11.50
N ILE A 361 9.18 1.17 -10.58
CA ILE A 361 7.73 1.35 -10.77
C ILE A 361 7.48 2.47 -11.77
N ASN A 362 6.75 2.16 -12.83
CA ASN A 362 6.21 3.14 -13.76
C ASN A 362 4.89 3.72 -13.19
N TYR A 363 4.97 4.94 -12.66
CA TYR A 363 3.81 5.61 -12.04
C TYR A 363 2.79 6.12 -13.07
N GLU A 364 3.15 6.12 -14.35
CA GLU A 364 2.31 6.47 -15.49
C GLU A 364 1.72 5.23 -16.18
N ALA A 365 2.09 4.01 -15.75
CA ALA A 365 1.55 2.77 -16.30
C ALA A 365 0.02 2.72 -16.18
N TYR A 366 -0.61 2.09 -17.18
CA TYR A 366 -2.06 1.89 -17.26
C TYR A 366 -2.89 3.20 -17.36
N THR A 367 -2.24 4.32 -17.66
CA THR A 367 -2.92 5.58 -17.96
C THR A 367 -3.29 5.68 -19.43
N TYR A 368 -4.24 6.54 -19.76
CA TYR A 368 -4.72 6.73 -21.14
C TYR A 368 -5.09 8.18 -21.42
N PRO A 369 -5.04 8.62 -22.70
CA PRO A 369 -5.36 9.99 -23.05
C PRO A 369 -6.75 10.42 -22.57
N VAL A 370 -6.82 11.57 -21.92
CA VAL A 370 -8.08 12.14 -21.45
C VAL A 370 -8.84 12.71 -22.64
N GLN A 371 -10.08 12.25 -22.85
CA GLN A 371 -10.96 12.87 -23.84
C GLN A 371 -11.26 14.31 -23.41
N LYS A 372 -10.84 15.28 -24.24
CA LYS A 372 -11.20 16.67 -24.02
C LYS A 372 -12.72 16.81 -24.19
N ILE A 373 -13.40 17.26 -23.15
CA ILE A 373 -14.83 17.59 -23.23
C ILE A 373 -14.95 18.77 -24.19
N ASP A 374 -15.55 18.53 -25.34
CA ASP A 374 -15.86 19.59 -26.28
C ASP A 374 -17.07 20.38 -25.73
N VAL A 375 -16.77 21.45 -25.00
CA VAL A 375 -17.79 22.32 -24.38
C VAL A 375 -18.73 22.93 -25.41
N THR A 376 -18.36 22.97 -26.70
CA THR A 376 -19.25 23.45 -27.78
C THR A 376 -20.33 22.44 -28.16
N LYS A 377 -20.16 21.16 -27.81
CA LYS A 377 -21.15 20.09 -28.03
C LYS A 377 -22.07 19.86 -26.83
N LEU A 378 -21.78 20.51 -25.70
CA LEU A 378 -22.67 20.50 -24.55
C LEU A 378 -23.85 21.43 -24.87
N LYS A 379 -24.99 20.84 -25.26
CA LYS A 379 -26.27 21.56 -25.31
C LYS A 379 -26.65 21.96 -23.87
N LEU A 380 -26.40 23.22 -23.53
CA LEU A 380 -26.81 23.84 -22.26
C LEU A 380 -28.33 23.70 -22.06
#